data_AF-B4W370-F1
#
_entry.id   AF-B4W370-F1
#
_cell.length_a   1.000
_cell.length_b   1.000
_cell.length_c   1.000
_cell.angle_alpha   90.00
_cell.angle_beta   90.00
_cell.angle_gamma   90.00
#
_symmetry.space_group_name_H-M   'P 1'
#
loop_
_entity.id
_entity.type
_entity.pdbx_description
1 polymer ?
#
loop_
_entity_poly.entity_id
_entity_poly.type
_entity_poly.pdbx_seq_one_letter_code
_entity_poly.pdbx_strand_id
1 'polypeptide(L)' 'MVIAGTGIPVDVIGERFYAGDSPQQLAHDYECEIDKIEEAIRCVSRPVAA' A
#
# COMPACT_ATOMS: atom_id res chain seq x y z
N MET A 1 -9.18 -3.19 3.09
CA MET A 1 -9.50 -2.17 2.05
C MET A 1 -8.77 -2.52 0.76
N VAL A 2 -9.17 -2.07 -0.44
CA VAL A 2 -8.42 -2.30 -1.69
C VAL A 2 -8.05 -0.98 -2.38
N ILE A 3 -6.92 -0.97 -3.09
CA ILE A 3 -6.52 0.15 -3.95
C ILE A 3 -7.48 0.21 -5.15
N ALA A 4 -8.07 1.38 -5.35
CA ALA A 4 -9.02 1.60 -6.43
C ALA A 4 -8.37 1.42 -7.81
N GLY A 5 -8.98 0.57 -8.64
CA GLY A 5 -8.53 0.27 -9.99
C GLY A 5 -7.43 -0.78 -10.10
N THR A 6 -6.90 -1.32 -8.99
CA THR A 6 -5.95 -2.45 -9.02
C THR A 6 -6.49 -3.70 -8.34
N GLY A 7 -7.45 -3.55 -7.42
CA GLY A 7 -8.01 -4.66 -6.65
C GLY A 7 -7.04 -5.22 -5.59
N ILE A 8 -5.88 -4.58 -5.42
CA ILE A 8 -4.85 -5.02 -4.46
C ILE A 8 -5.27 -4.61 -3.05
N PRO A 9 -5.26 -5.53 -2.08
CA PRO A 9 -5.52 -5.19 -0.69
C PRO A 9 -4.50 -4.20 -0.14
N VAL A 10 -4.99 -3.14 0.49
CA VAL A 10 -4.17 -2.11 1.17
C VAL A 10 -3.36 -2.72 2.30
N ASP A 11 -3.92 -3.73 2.97
CA ASP A 11 -3.27 -4.45 4.06
C ASP A 11 -2.02 -5.19 3.58
N VAL A 12 -2.05 -5.76 2.36
CA VAL A 12 -0.89 -6.41 1.73
C VAL A 12 0.22 -5.41 1.40
N ILE A 13 -0.12 -4.22 0.94
CA ILE A 13 0.86 -3.14 0.72
C ILE A 13 1.49 -2.72 2.04
N GLY A 14 0.68 -2.59 3.09
CA GLY A 14 1.14 -2.29 4.44
C GLY A 14 2.11 -3.32 4.99
N GLU A 15 1.75 -4.60 4.92
CA GLU A 15 2.59 -5.71 5.38
C GLU A 15 3.97 -5.69 4.71
N ARG A 16 4.02 -5.51 3.38
CA ARG A 16 5.30 -5.44 2.67
C ARG A 16 6.11 -4.19 3.00
N PHE A 17 5.46 -3.04 3.12
CA PHE A 17 6.13 -1.82 3.55
C PHE A 17 6.74 -1.98 4.95
N TYR A 18 6.01 -2.57 5.90
CA TYR A 18 6.52 -2.86 7.25
C TYR A 18 7.59 -3.97 7.27
N ALA A 19 7.61 -4.84 6.26
CA ALA A 19 8.69 -5.80 6.05
C ALA A 19 9.98 -5.16 5.50
N GLY A 20 9.94 -3.87 5.14
CA GLY A 20 11.10 -3.09 4.69
C GLY A 20 11.12 -2.78 3.20
N ASP A 21 10.07 -3.15 2.44
CA ASP A 21 9.98 -2.80 1.03
C ASP A 21 9.75 -1.29 0.85
N SER A 22 10.42 -0.70 -0.14
CA SER A 22 10.23 0.71 -0.49
C SER A 22 8.95 0.92 -1.30
N PRO A 23 8.28 2.10 -1.17
CA PRO A 23 7.10 2.43 -1.98
C PRO A 23 7.34 2.31 -3.50
N GLN A 24 8.55 2.65 -3.96
CA GLN A 24 8.95 2.55 -5.36
C GLN A 24 8.99 1.09 -5.84
N GLN A 25 9.54 0.20 -5.01
CA GLN A 25 9.60 -1.23 -5.33
C GLN A 25 8.20 -1.83 -5.35
N LEU A 26 7.34 -1.45 -4.40
CA LEU A 26 5.94 -1.86 -4.37
C LEU A 26 5.18 -1.37 -5.60
N ALA A 27 5.37 -0.11 -6.01
CA ALA A 27 4.76 0.43 -7.23
C ALA A 27 5.17 -0.37 -8.48
N HIS A 28 6.44 -0.74 -8.58
CA HIS A 28 6.95 -1.57 -9.66
C HIS A 28 6.38 -3.00 -9.62
N ASP A 29 6.44 -3.66 -8.46
CA ASP A 29 6.01 -5.06 -8.29
C ASP A 29 4.52 -5.27 -8.55
N TYR A 30 3.71 -4.25 -8.23
CA TYR A 30 2.27 -4.28 -8.38
C TYR A 30 1.77 -3.55 -9.64
N GLU A 31 2.68 -3.12 -10.51
CA GLU A 31 2.39 -2.33 -11.73
C GLU A 31 1.40 -1.19 -11.45
N CYS A 32 1.63 -0.49 -10.36
CA CYS A 32 0.74 0.50 -9.79
C CYS A 32 1.41 1.87 -9.76
N GLU A 33 0.62 2.93 -9.90
CA GLU A 33 1.10 4.29 -9.66
C GLU A 33 1.61 4.42 -8.22
N ILE A 34 2.77 5.06 -8.06
CA ILE A 34 3.40 5.26 -6.75
C ILE A 34 2.48 6.03 -5.80
N ASP A 35 1.72 7.01 -6.31
CA ASP A 35 0.76 7.78 -5.53
C ASP A 35 -0.27 6.88 -4.83
N LYS A 36 -0.76 5.84 -5.53
CA LYS A 36 -1.72 4.90 -4.96
C LYS A 36 -1.10 4.01 -3.89
N ILE A 37 0.17 3.65 -4.04
CA ILE A 37 0.93 2.91 -3.02
C ILE A 37 1.14 3.78 -1.78
N GLU A 38 1.52 5.05 -1.95
CA GLU A 38 1.70 5.97 -0.84
C GLU A 38 0.39 6.25 -0.10
N GLU A 39 -0.72 6.40 -0.81
CA GLU A 39 -2.05 6.50 -0.20
C GLU A 39 -2.43 5.23 0.58
N ALA A 40 -2.12 4.04 0.05
CA ALA A 40 -2.37 2.78 0.74
C ALA A 40 -1.56 2.70 2.05
N ILE A 41 -0.28 3.05 2.01
CA ILE A 41 0.60 3.09 3.20
C ILE A 41 0.08 4.11 4.22
N ARG A 42 -0.36 5.30 3.77
CA ARG A 42 -0.96 6.31 4.65
C ARG A 42 -2.26 5.81 5.28
N CYS A 43 -3.07 5.06 4.55
CA CYS A 43 -4.30 4.49 5.08
C CYS A 43 -4.01 3.42 6.14
N VAL A 44 -3.04 2.54 5.90
CA VAL A 44 -2.71 1.44 6.81
C VAL A 44 -2.03 1.94 8.10
N SER A 45 -1.28 3.05 8.01
CA SER A 45 -0.55 3.63 9.14
C SER A 45 -1.42 4.47 10.06
N ARG A 46 -2.65 4.82 9.65
CA ARG A 46 -3.63 5.39 10.57
C ARG A 46 -4.05 4.29 11.54
N PRO A 47 -3.91 4.48 12.86
CA PRO A 47 -4.49 3.55 13.81
C PRO A 47 -5.99 3.47 13.49
N VAL A 48 -6.49 2.27 13.23
CA VAL A 48 -7.93 2.03 13.24
C VAL A 48 -8.34 2.40 14.67
N ALA A 49 -9.02 3.54 14.83
CA ALA A 49 -9.51 3.95 16.13
C ALA A 49 -10.48 2.86 16.59
N ALA A 50 -10.06 2.08 17.59
CA ALA A 50 -10.89 1.12 18.31
C ALA A 50 -11.68 1.84 19.40
#